data_AF-A0A9E4ETR6-F1
#
_entry.id   AF-A0A9E4ETR6-F1
#
_cell.length_a   1.000
_cell.length_b   1.000
_cell.length_c   1.000
_cell.angle_alpha   90.00
_cell.angle_beta   90.00
_cell.angle_gamma   90.00
#
_symmetry.space_group_name_H-M   'P 1'
#
loop_
_entity.id
_entity.type
_entity.pdbx_description
1 polymer ?
#
loop_
_entity_poly.entity_id
_entity_poly.type
_entity_poly.pdbx_seq_one_letter_code
_entity_poly.pdbx_strand_id
1 'polypeptide(L)'
;MSTGTKRRVGSAFVAAIGLLALLEGRETTAQIAGFDPEALAKQFVGFDVSLNAGKGYSENPSSATLAWGESYYLNAYVKMYRTTRNTRWLNKLVDHFDRMVANMSDHDGDGVPGWHTDRYSVSRMRAESLHNRGTAAVTPLEATVTNIQQAHEAIDAEFIVERVASNRYVVRDLTRGKVVYDGPYSLGQSIPGIPGFELRLDRIPEIGDRFRVETWAVRPLEYAVHEGMILYPIAQFIELTLSDGTLKARYGDKARAYLGLIEERVLRKQERHWVQMASGMGAYRFTESTAERFPNRILPHNQYLALGRVYLVLKDVSDEPLFEERAAQMAAFFRNSLKETGDAYTWAYWDWVEAGRPDQSGTEDTSHGHIDVEFAVEAYRRGVVFTRGDMLRFARTLTDQMWNGSLSNPKIGSRVDRQDGDATIIRGWIELCRWDPRIWDIFWALFDRIGRPGLEIPHILHTRAVLDGPPEVRSADFNGDRQVDFQDFIAFARHFGSTSDTGSFDERYDLDGDGSVGFADFIAFAAAFGA
;
A
#
# COMPACT_ATOMS: atom_id res chain seq x y z
N MET A 1 -22.66 -69.51 44.78
CA MET A 1 -21.27 -69.35 44.33
C MET A 1 -21.17 -68.04 43.55
N SER A 2 -20.16 -67.23 43.89
CA SER A 2 -19.65 -66.03 43.21
C SER A 2 -20.60 -64.85 42.93
N THR A 3 -20.65 -63.81 43.78
CA THR A 3 -19.79 -62.58 43.83
C THR A 3 -20.00 -61.66 42.63
N GLY A 4 -20.72 -60.53 42.74
CA GLY A 4 -20.28 -59.25 43.35
C GLY A 4 -20.02 -58.24 42.21
N THR A 5 -20.33 -56.94 42.22
CA THR A 5 -20.37 -55.97 43.31
C THR A 5 -21.03 -54.65 42.86
N LYS A 6 -21.90 -54.12 43.72
CA LYS A 6 -22.32 -52.72 44.01
C LYS A 6 -21.83 -51.55 43.13
N ARG A 7 -22.74 -50.61 42.83
CA ARG A 7 -22.57 -49.18 43.20
C ARG A 7 -23.89 -48.44 43.37
N ARG A 8 -23.88 -47.54 44.36
CA ARG A 8 -24.99 -46.76 44.92
C ARG A 8 -25.48 -45.67 43.97
N VAL A 9 -26.80 -45.52 43.88
CA VAL A 9 -27.50 -44.31 43.44
C VAL A 9 -27.75 -43.46 44.68
N GLY A 10 -27.36 -42.20 44.65
CA GLY A 10 -27.50 -41.28 45.77
C GLY A 10 -27.77 -39.86 45.29
N SER A 11 -29.03 -39.45 45.47
CA SER A 11 -29.46 -38.11 45.88
C SER A 11 -29.32 -36.95 44.90
N ALA A 12 -30.44 -36.68 44.21
CA ALA A 12 -30.80 -35.37 43.71
C ALA A 12 -31.48 -34.57 44.85
N PHE A 13 -30.80 -33.53 45.37
CA PHE A 13 -31.44 -32.40 46.04
C PHE A 13 -30.49 -31.20 46.03
N VAL A 14 -31.02 -30.04 45.60
CA VAL A 14 -30.49 -28.67 45.76
C VAL A 14 -29.23 -28.28 44.98
N ALA A 15 -29.44 -27.63 43.82
CA ALA A 15 -28.56 -26.54 43.36
C ALA A 15 -29.27 -25.66 42.31
N ALA A 16 -30.47 -25.15 42.61
CA ALA A 16 -31.08 -24.04 41.88
C ALA A 16 -30.47 -22.66 42.27
N ILE A 17 -29.23 -22.64 42.75
CA ILE A 17 -28.42 -21.45 43.06
C ILE A 17 -27.03 -21.54 42.38
N GLY A 18 -26.86 -22.44 41.41
CA GLY A 18 -25.61 -22.60 40.64
C GLY A 18 -25.67 -22.17 39.18
N LEU A 19 -26.82 -21.66 38.70
CA LEU A 19 -27.03 -21.31 37.28
C LEU A 19 -27.13 -19.79 37.03
N LEU A 20 -26.78 -18.99 38.04
CA LEU A 20 -26.61 -17.53 37.94
C LEU A 20 -25.16 -17.09 38.23
N ALA A 21 -24.21 -18.04 38.28
CA ALA A 21 -22.77 -17.79 38.45
C ALA A 21 -21.90 -18.47 37.36
N LEU A 22 -22.50 -18.82 36.22
CA LEU A 22 -21.81 -19.27 35.01
C LEU A 22 -22.09 -18.35 33.80
N LEU A 23 -22.65 -17.16 34.09
CA LEU A 23 -22.71 -16.00 33.20
C LEU A 23 -21.80 -14.85 33.69
N GLU A 24 -20.89 -15.14 34.61
CA GLU A 24 -19.76 -14.29 34.97
C GLU A 24 -18.49 -15.06 34.57
N GLY A 25 -17.94 -14.75 33.39
CA GLY A 25 -16.78 -15.48 32.88
C GLY A 25 -16.54 -15.40 31.38
N ARG A 26 -17.35 -14.67 30.61
CA ARG A 26 -16.77 -13.97 29.46
C ARG A 26 -16.19 -12.69 30.02
N GLU A 27 -14.87 -12.63 30.14
CA GLU A 27 -14.17 -11.36 30.21
C GLU A 27 -14.54 -10.56 28.97
N THR A 28 -15.64 -9.79 29.05
CA THR A 28 -15.88 -8.68 28.14
C THR A 28 -14.72 -7.73 28.33
N THR A 29 -13.82 -7.66 27.35
CA THR A 29 -12.76 -6.67 27.23
C THR A 29 -12.10 -6.34 28.56
N ALA A 30 -11.03 -7.04 28.95
CA ALA A 30 -10.08 -6.49 29.92
C ALA A 30 -9.88 -5.00 29.58
N GLN A 31 -10.21 -4.08 30.51
CA GLN A 31 -10.10 -2.64 30.29
C GLN A 31 -8.66 -2.33 29.87
N ILE A 32 -8.42 -2.15 28.57
CA ILE A 32 -7.13 -1.69 28.08
C ILE A 32 -6.94 -0.29 28.65
N ALA A 33 -5.91 -0.11 29.46
CA ALA A 33 -5.66 1.15 30.14
C ALA A 33 -5.65 2.32 29.14
N GLY A 34 -6.52 3.29 29.35
CA GLY A 34 -6.63 4.49 28.52
C GLY A 34 -7.29 4.30 27.15
N PHE A 35 -7.87 3.14 26.85
CA PHE A 35 -8.64 2.89 25.62
C PHE A 35 -10.12 3.22 25.84
N ASP A 36 -10.59 4.30 25.20
CA ASP A 36 -11.98 4.73 25.21
C ASP A 36 -12.44 4.92 23.75
N PRO A 37 -13.19 3.95 23.19
CA PRO A 37 -13.65 4.00 21.80
C PRO A 37 -14.49 5.23 21.48
N GLU A 38 -15.35 5.67 22.41
CA GLU A 38 -16.28 6.78 22.18
C GLU A 38 -15.53 8.11 22.18
N ALA A 39 -14.61 8.30 23.14
CA ALA A 39 -13.76 9.49 23.19
C ALA A 39 -12.86 9.59 21.96
N LEU A 40 -12.25 8.48 21.54
CA LEU A 40 -11.44 8.43 20.33
C LEU A 40 -12.28 8.74 19.07
N ALA A 41 -13.46 8.14 18.91
CA ALA A 41 -14.34 8.43 17.78
C ALA A 41 -14.74 9.92 17.73
N LYS A 42 -15.00 10.54 18.89
CA LYS A 42 -15.27 11.98 19.00
C LYS A 42 -14.04 12.82 18.64
N GLN A 43 -12.85 12.42 19.07
CA GLN A 43 -11.60 13.09 18.71
C GLN A 43 -11.37 13.05 17.19
N PHE A 44 -11.63 11.92 16.53
CA PHE A 44 -11.52 11.81 15.07
C PHE A 44 -12.50 12.75 14.36
N VAL A 45 -13.76 12.86 14.81
CA VAL A 45 -14.72 13.81 14.23
C VAL A 45 -14.22 15.25 14.31
N GLY A 46 -13.65 15.65 15.45
CA GLY A 46 -13.06 17.00 15.60
C GLY A 46 -11.85 17.21 14.69
N PHE A 47 -10.97 16.22 14.60
CA PHE A 47 -9.80 16.26 13.73
C PHE A 47 -10.17 16.36 12.24
N ASP A 48 -11.11 15.52 11.78
CA ASP A 48 -11.61 15.51 10.41
C ASP A 48 -12.16 16.88 9.99
N VAL A 49 -13.01 17.49 10.81
CA VAL A 49 -13.57 18.82 10.55
C VAL A 49 -12.49 19.92 10.53
N SER A 50 -11.44 19.77 11.33
CA SER A 50 -10.36 20.78 11.40
C SER A 50 -9.56 20.90 10.10
N LEU A 51 -9.47 19.85 9.28
CA LEU A 51 -8.75 19.88 8.03
C LEU A 51 -9.67 20.37 6.90
N ASN A 52 -9.44 21.59 6.43
CA ASN A 52 -10.16 22.21 5.31
C ASN A 52 -11.69 22.10 5.46
N ALA A 53 -12.20 22.36 6.67
CA ALA A 53 -13.62 22.25 7.01
C ALA A 53 -14.23 20.85 6.72
N GLY A 54 -13.44 19.79 6.90
CA GLY A 54 -13.86 18.42 6.66
C GLY A 54 -13.72 17.96 5.21
N LYS A 55 -13.13 18.76 4.31
CA LYS A 55 -12.89 18.39 2.91
C LYS A 55 -11.58 17.65 2.66
N GLY A 56 -10.73 17.52 3.68
CA GLY A 56 -9.40 16.92 3.48
C GLY A 56 -8.60 17.64 2.41
N TYR A 57 -7.94 16.88 1.54
CA TYR A 57 -7.23 17.36 0.35
C TYR A 57 -7.95 17.02 -0.97
N SER A 58 -9.22 16.58 -0.92
CA SER A 58 -10.00 16.13 -2.10
C SER A 58 -10.12 17.14 -3.25
N GLU A 59 -9.90 18.43 -3.01
CA GLU A 59 -9.90 19.49 -4.04
C GLU A 59 -8.51 19.74 -4.66
N ASN A 60 -7.45 19.08 -4.18
CA ASN A 60 -6.10 19.27 -4.69
C ASN A 60 -5.92 18.59 -6.07
N PRO A 61 -5.26 19.24 -7.05
CA PRO A 61 -5.06 18.65 -8.37
C PRO A 61 -3.86 17.68 -8.43
N SER A 62 -2.93 17.72 -7.49
CA SER A 62 -1.71 16.89 -7.51
C SER A 62 -1.99 15.48 -7.02
N SER A 63 -1.71 14.49 -7.86
CA SER A 63 -1.85 13.08 -7.49
C SER A 63 -0.99 12.67 -6.28
N ALA A 64 0.15 13.34 -6.05
CA ALA A 64 0.96 13.11 -4.85
C ALA A 64 0.22 13.51 -3.57
N THR A 65 -0.47 14.66 -3.57
CA THR A 65 -1.23 15.13 -2.41
C THR A 65 -2.47 14.25 -2.18
N LEU A 66 -3.11 13.80 -3.26
CA LEU A 66 -4.24 12.90 -3.19
C LEU A 66 -3.82 11.51 -2.66
N ALA A 67 -2.73 10.95 -3.15
CA ALA A 67 -2.24 9.62 -2.76
C ALA A 67 -1.63 9.58 -1.36
N TRP A 68 -0.81 10.56 -0.99
CA TRP A 68 -0.09 10.60 0.29
C TRP A 68 -0.79 11.46 1.35
N GLY A 69 -2.02 11.90 1.07
CA GLY A 69 -2.83 12.72 1.96
C GLY A 69 -4.28 12.27 1.96
N GLU A 70 -5.01 12.55 0.88
CA GLU A 70 -6.46 12.30 0.79
C GLU A 70 -6.85 10.82 0.92
N SER A 71 -6.07 9.91 0.33
CA SER A 71 -6.33 8.47 0.37
C SER A 71 -6.47 7.92 1.79
N TYR A 72 -5.71 8.49 2.75
CA TYR A 72 -5.75 8.10 4.15
C TYR A 72 -7.05 8.52 4.82
N TYR A 73 -7.66 9.64 4.43
CA TYR A 73 -8.98 10.04 4.89
C TYR A 73 -10.07 9.14 4.30
N LEU A 74 -9.98 8.80 3.01
CA LEU A 74 -10.90 7.86 2.39
C LEU A 74 -10.87 6.49 3.09
N ASN A 75 -9.67 5.95 3.37
CA ASN A 75 -9.51 4.70 4.11
C ASN A 75 -10.06 4.82 5.56
N ALA A 76 -9.77 5.94 6.23
CA ALA A 76 -10.35 6.24 7.54
C ALA A 76 -11.88 6.23 7.52
N TYR A 77 -12.53 6.78 6.49
CA TYR A 77 -13.98 6.75 6.37
C TYR A 77 -14.54 5.34 6.18
N VAL A 78 -13.89 4.49 5.38
CA VAL A 78 -14.26 3.07 5.25
C VAL A 78 -14.16 2.37 6.60
N LYS A 79 -13.04 2.55 7.31
CA LYS A 79 -12.81 1.95 8.63
C LYS A 79 -13.82 2.44 9.67
N MET A 80 -14.11 3.74 9.71
CA MET A 80 -15.14 4.29 10.58
C MET A 80 -16.55 3.76 10.26
N TYR A 81 -16.88 3.57 8.98
CA TYR A 81 -18.13 2.89 8.60
C TYR A 81 -18.16 1.45 9.11
N ARG A 82 -17.09 0.66 8.88
CA ARG A 82 -17.00 -0.74 9.35
C ARG A 82 -17.15 -0.85 10.87
N THR A 83 -16.58 0.09 11.63
CA THR A 83 -16.66 0.10 13.10
C THR A 83 -18.00 0.60 13.63
N THR A 84 -18.55 1.67 13.06
CA THR A 84 -19.72 2.36 13.65
C THR A 84 -21.04 2.06 12.95
N ARG A 85 -20.98 1.45 11.75
CA ARG A 85 -22.09 1.27 10.81
C ARG A 85 -22.83 2.57 10.45
N ASN A 86 -22.21 3.72 10.69
CA ASN A 86 -22.79 5.02 10.39
C ASN A 86 -22.49 5.44 8.94
N THR A 87 -23.53 5.45 8.11
CA THR A 87 -23.45 5.79 6.67
C THR A 87 -22.97 7.21 6.37
N ARG A 88 -22.88 8.12 7.37
CA ARG A 88 -22.28 9.44 7.17
C ARG A 88 -20.85 9.38 6.62
N TRP A 89 -20.10 8.34 6.99
CA TRP A 89 -18.72 8.15 6.56
C TRP A 89 -18.66 7.76 5.08
N LEU A 90 -19.61 6.95 4.61
CA LEU A 90 -19.74 6.62 3.19
C LEU A 90 -20.19 7.84 2.36
N ASN A 91 -21.08 8.69 2.89
CA ASN A 91 -21.40 9.98 2.24
C ASN A 91 -20.15 10.84 2.07
N LYS A 92 -19.32 10.97 3.12
CA LYS A 92 -18.06 11.71 3.02
C LYS A 92 -17.12 11.11 1.96
N LEU A 93 -16.96 9.80 1.93
CA LEU A 93 -16.14 9.13 0.92
C LEU A 93 -16.62 9.47 -0.51
N VAL A 94 -17.93 9.38 -0.75
CA VAL A 94 -18.54 9.74 -2.05
C VAL A 94 -18.30 11.22 -2.39
N ASP A 95 -18.57 12.13 -1.45
CA ASP A 95 -18.38 13.58 -1.67
C ASP A 95 -16.92 13.92 -2.00
N HIS A 96 -15.96 13.27 -1.33
CA HIS A 96 -14.54 13.50 -1.53
C HIS A 96 -14.08 12.92 -2.87
N PHE A 97 -14.46 11.68 -3.17
CA PHE A 97 -14.05 11.05 -4.42
C PHE A 97 -14.69 11.70 -5.64
N ASP A 98 -15.94 12.18 -5.55
CA ASP A 98 -16.55 12.96 -6.63
C ASP A 98 -15.75 14.24 -6.96
N ARG A 99 -15.21 14.94 -5.95
CA ARG A 99 -14.32 16.10 -6.18
C ARG A 99 -12.99 15.69 -6.81
N MET A 100 -12.43 14.56 -6.40
CA MET A 100 -11.20 14.03 -6.98
C MET A 100 -11.41 13.65 -8.45
N VAL A 101 -12.51 12.97 -8.78
CA VAL A 101 -12.86 12.63 -10.17
C VAL A 101 -13.06 13.90 -11.01
N ALA A 102 -13.70 14.94 -10.46
CA ALA A 102 -13.87 16.22 -11.13
C ALA A 102 -12.54 16.95 -11.42
N ASN A 103 -11.46 16.61 -10.69
CA ASN A 103 -10.12 17.16 -10.88
C ASN A 103 -9.25 16.36 -11.87
N MET A 104 -9.74 15.24 -12.41
CA MET A 104 -8.99 14.46 -13.40
C MET A 104 -8.82 15.27 -14.70
N SER A 105 -7.68 15.10 -15.36
CA SER A 105 -7.40 15.74 -16.65
C SER A 105 -6.55 14.84 -17.55
N ASP A 106 -6.76 14.95 -18.86
CA ASP A 106 -5.92 14.31 -19.88
C ASP A 106 -4.68 15.18 -20.13
N HIS A 107 -3.64 14.96 -19.32
CA HIS A 107 -2.46 15.83 -19.28
C HIS A 107 -1.44 15.52 -20.38
N ASP A 108 -1.44 14.29 -20.89
CA ASP A 108 -0.54 13.77 -21.91
C ASP A 108 -1.22 13.58 -23.28
N GLY A 109 -2.54 13.80 -23.37
CA GLY A 109 -3.30 13.81 -24.62
C GLY A 109 -3.62 12.41 -25.14
N ASP A 110 -3.63 11.40 -24.26
CA ASP A 110 -3.87 10.01 -24.62
C ASP A 110 -5.37 9.64 -24.66
N GLY A 111 -6.24 10.60 -24.33
CA GLY A 111 -7.69 10.47 -24.31
C GLY A 111 -8.26 9.90 -23.00
N VAL A 112 -7.42 9.60 -22.00
CA VAL A 112 -7.82 9.00 -20.72
C VAL A 112 -7.47 9.96 -19.58
N PRO A 113 -8.44 10.74 -19.07
CA PRO A 113 -8.18 11.60 -17.92
C PRO A 113 -7.69 10.81 -16.71
N GLY A 114 -6.74 11.37 -15.97
CA GLY A 114 -6.17 10.78 -14.77
C GLY A 114 -5.75 11.82 -13.74
N TRP A 115 -5.12 11.35 -12.65
CA TRP A 115 -4.48 12.21 -11.65
C TRP A 115 -2.97 12.21 -11.86
N HIS A 116 -2.41 13.39 -12.13
CA HIS A 116 -0.98 13.53 -12.41
C HIS A 116 -0.28 14.48 -11.44
N THR A 117 1.04 14.46 -11.47
CA THR A 117 1.91 15.45 -10.82
C THR A 117 3.29 15.41 -11.45
N ASP A 118 4.01 16.53 -11.44
CA ASP A 118 5.43 16.61 -11.83
C ASP A 118 6.39 16.46 -10.64
N ARG A 119 5.86 16.30 -9.42
CA ARG A 119 6.63 16.35 -8.18
C ARG A 119 7.83 15.38 -8.16
N TYR A 120 7.68 14.19 -8.74
CA TYR A 120 8.73 13.16 -8.76
C TYR A 120 9.37 12.98 -10.13
N SER A 121 8.98 13.80 -11.10
CA SER A 121 9.52 13.78 -12.45
C SER A 121 10.95 14.31 -12.45
N VAL A 122 11.74 13.78 -13.38
CA VAL A 122 13.14 14.18 -13.55
C VAL A 122 13.29 15.16 -14.70
N SER A 123 14.31 16.01 -14.62
CA SER A 123 14.80 16.77 -15.78
C SER A 123 16.04 16.09 -16.35
N ARG A 124 16.28 16.28 -17.65
CA ARG A 124 17.43 15.69 -18.34
C ARG A 124 18.18 16.71 -19.14
N MET A 125 19.48 16.47 -19.32
CA MET A 125 20.26 17.18 -20.32
C MET A 125 21.10 16.22 -21.15
N ARG A 126 21.43 16.68 -22.36
CA ARG A 126 22.44 16.09 -23.22
C ARG A 126 23.35 17.21 -23.72
N ALA A 127 24.64 16.96 -23.76
CA ALA A 127 25.65 17.88 -24.24
C ALA A 127 26.53 17.21 -25.29
N GLU A 128 27.00 17.99 -26.25
CA GLU A 128 27.93 17.55 -27.29
C GLU A 128 28.90 18.68 -27.67
N SER A 129 30.12 18.29 -28.04
CA SER A 129 31.05 19.19 -28.73
C SER A 129 30.62 19.35 -30.19
N LEU A 130 30.70 20.57 -30.72
CA LEU A 130 30.49 20.81 -32.15
C LEU A 130 31.81 20.65 -32.91
N HIS A 131 31.97 21.35 -34.04
CA HIS A 131 33.21 21.38 -34.81
C HIS A 131 34.29 22.22 -34.09
N ASN A 132 34.80 21.66 -33.00
CA ASN A 132 35.81 22.29 -32.15
C ASN A 132 37.22 22.01 -32.67
N ARG A 133 38.10 23.00 -32.49
CA ARG A 133 39.53 22.89 -32.78
C ARG A 133 40.28 22.29 -31.60
N GLY A 134 39.85 22.60 -30.37
CA GLY A 134 40.40 22.06 -29.14
C GLY A 134 39.83 20.67 -28.81
N THR A 135 40.39 20.07 -27.76
CA THR A 135 39.99 18.74 -27.25
C THR A 135 39.18 18.81 -25.95
N ALA A 136 38.74 20.01 -25.55
CA ALA A 136 37.87 20.17 -24.40
C ALA A 136 36.50 19.53 -24.64
N ALA A 137 35.90 19.03 -23.56
CA ALA A 137 34.58 18.43 -23.54
C ALA A 137 33.75 18.99 -22.38
N VAL A 138 32.43 18.99 -22.57
CA VAL A 138 31.47 19.22 -21.49
C VAL A 138 31.30 17.92 -20.72
N THR A 139 31.26 18.03 -19.40
CA THR A 139 31.03 16.91 -18.48
C THR A 139 29.94 17.26 -17.45
N PRO A 140 28.97 16.37 -17.22
CA PRO A 140 28.72 15.14 -17.97
C PRO A 140 28.10 15.41 -19.36
N LEU A 141 28.22 14.46 -20.29
CA LEU A 141 27.56 14.53 -21.61
C LEU A 141 26.06 14.26 -21.52
N GLU A 142 25.61 13.52 -20.53
CA GLU A 142 24.21 13.32 -20.23
C GLU A 142 24.02 13.40 -18.72
N ALA A 143 22.93 14.02 -18.26
CA ALA A 143 22.57 14.00 -16.85
C ALA A 143 21.07 13.88 -16.67
N THR A 144 20.70 13.23 -15.56
CA THR A 144 19.33 13.19 -15.06
C THR A 144 19.34 13.79 -13.65
N VAL A 145 18.52 14.81 -13.44
CA VAL A 145 18.40 15.48 -12.14
C VAL A 145 17.16 14.95 -11.45
N THR A 146 17.37 14.31 -10.30
CA THR A 146 16.32 13.66 -9.50
C THR A 146 15.97 14.44 -8.24
N ASN A 147 16.75 15.46 -7.89
CA ASN A 147 16.40 16.37 -6.81
C ASN A 147 15.22 17.24 -7.27
N ILE A 148 14.11 17.17 -6.54
CA ILE A 148 12.83 17.80 -6.93
C ILE A 148 13.02 19.30 -7.19
N GLN A 149 13.63 20.04 -6.26
CA GLN A 149 13.78 21.48 -6.39
C GLN A 149 14.64 21.84 -7.60
N GLN A 150 15.80 21.19 -7.73
CA GLN A 150 16.72 21.42 -8.85
C GLN A 150 16.11 21.03 -10.20
N ALA A 151 15.35 19.93 -10.27
CA ALA A 151 14.71 19.48 -11.50
C ALA A 151 13.68 20.49 -12.01
N HIS A 152 12.94 21.15 -11.11
CA HIS A 152 11.96 22.19 -11.46
C HIS A 152 12.60 23.54 -11.84
N GLU A 153 13.91 23.72 -11.64
CA GLU A 153 14.64 24.86 -12.20
C GLU A 153 14.91 24.68 -13.70
N ALA A 154 14.97 23.43 -14.18
CA ALA A 154 15.25 23.12 -15.57
C ALA A 154 14.15 23.63 -16.50
N ILE A 155 14.56 23.99 -17.71
CA ILE A 155 13.67 24.48 -18.76
C ILE A 155 13.90 23.68 -20.03
N ASP A 156 12.90 23.61 -20.91
CA ASP A 156 13.14 23.13 -22.26
C ASP A 156 13.91 24.19 -23.04
N ALA A 157 15.14 23.87 -23.42
CA ALA A 157 16.01 24.77 -24.14
C ALA A 157 17.17 24.04 -24.83
N GLU A 158 17.64 24.65 -25.93
CA GLU A 158 18.94 24.38 -26.53
C GLU A 158 19.88 25.56 -26.21
N PHE A 159 21.04 25.27 -25.64
CA PHE A 159 22.07 26.23 -25.32
C PHE A 159 23.34 26.03 -26.15
N ILE A 160 24.04 27.12 -26.43
CA ILE A 160 25.42 27.11 -26.93
C ILE A 160 26.33 27.74 -25.88
N VAL A 161 27.32 26.97 -25.43
CA VAL A 161 28.45 27.45 -24.63
C VAL A 161 29.62 27.70 -25.57
N GLU A 162 30.13 28.92 -25.63
CA GLU A 162 31.20 29.32 -26.54
C GLU A 162 32.34 30.01 -25.80
N ARG A 163 33.59 29.62 -26.06
CA ARG A 163 34.76 30.42 -25.64
C ARG A 163 35.01 31.50 -26.67
N VAL A 164 34.70 32.75 -26.35
CA VAL A 164 34.87 33.88 -27.29
C VAL A 164 36.19 34.63 -27.14
N ALA A 165 36.86 34.51 -25.99
CA ALA A 165 38.20 35.07 -25.76
C ALA A 165 38.96 34.32 -24.65
N SER A 166 40.22 34.71 -24.36
CA SER A 166 41.12 34.01 -23.44
C SER A 166 40.51 33.70 -22.06
N ASN A 167 39.66 34.57 -21.53
CA ASN A 167 38.90 34.35 -20.30
C ASN A 167 37.46 34.88 -20.40
N ARG A 168 36.82 34.68 -21.57
CA ARG A 168 35.44 35.12 -21.78
C ARG A 168 34.67 34.02 -22.48
N TYR A 169 33.55 33.66 -21.87
CA TYR A 169 32.63 32.64 -22.32
C TYR A 169 31.24 33.25 -22.44
N VAL A 170 30.51 32.79 -23.45
CA VAL A 170 29.13 33.21 -23.70
C VAL A 170 28.26 31.98 -23.70
N VAL A 171 27.16 32.01 -22.95
CA VAL A 171 26.09 31.00 -23.02
C VAL A 171 24.88 31.64 -23.67
N ARG A 172 24.41 31.04 -24.76
CA ARG A 172 23.26 31.49 -25.54
C ARG A 172 22.13 30.49 -25.39
N ASP A 173 20.96 30.92 -24.95
CA ASP A 173 19.70 30.18 -25.09
C ASP A 173 19.21 30.39 -26.53
N LEU A 174 19.35 29.37 -27.37
CA LEU A 174 18.93 29.41 -28.77
C LEU A 174 17.41 29.37 -28.91
N THR A 175 16.74 28.66 -28.00
CA THR A 175 15.27 28.54 -27.99
C THR A 175 14.60 29.90 -27.77
N ARG A 176 15.16 30.75 -26.91
CA ARG A 176 14.63 32.09 -26.61
C ARG A 176 15.38 33.22 -27.31
N GLY A 177 16.47 32.92 -28.01
CA GLY A 177 17.30 33.90 -28.72
C GLY A 177 18.00 34.91 -27.80
N LYS A 178 18.49 34.49 -26.63
CA LYS A 178 19.09 35.38 -25.62
C LYS A 178 20.47 34.93 -25.17
N VAL A 179 21.32 35.89 -24.80
CA VAL A 179 22.55 35.61 -24.04
C VAL A 179 22.17 35.51 -22.56
N VAL A 180 22.35 34.33 -21.98
CA VAL A 180 22.02 34.03 -20.56
C VAL A 180 23.25 34.13 -19.67
N TYR A 181 24.45 34.15 -20.25
CA TYR A 181 25.69 34.44 -19.56
C TYR A 181 26.74 35.03 -20.52
N ASP A 182 27.49 36.02 -20.03
CA ASP A 182 28.65 36.60 -20.72
C ASP A 182 29.68 37.02 -19.66
N GLY A 183 30.77 36.27 -19.53
CA GLY A 183 31.73 36.53 -18.48
C GLY A 183 32.89 35.52 -18.38
N PRO A 184 33.72 35.64 -17.33
CA PRO A 184 34.84 34.74 -17.09
C PRO A 184 34.39 33.40 -16.47
N TYR A 185 34.93 32.29 -16.98
CA TYR A 185 34.67 30.96 -16.46
C TYR A 185 35.97 30.32 -15.95
N SER A 186 35.91 29.73 -14.76
CA SER A 186 37.01 28.95 -14.19
C SER A 186 36.80 27.47 -14.45
N LEU A 187 37.84 26.81 -14.96
CA LEU A 187 37.80 25.40 -15.30
C LEU A 187 37.35 24.53 -14.11
N GLY A 188 36.48 23.56 -14.36
CA GLY A 188 35.93 22.67 -13.32
C GLY A 188 34.83 23.30 -12.46
N GLN A 189 34.46 24.57 -12.65
CA GLN A 189 33.24 25.13 -12.05
C GLN A 189 32.01 24.80 -12.91
N SER A 190 30.82 24.93 -12.33
CA SER A 190 29.58 24.83 -13.11
C SER A 190 29.51 25.96 -14.14
N ILE A 191 29.14 25.63 -15.38
CA ILE A 191 28.88 26.59 -16.44
C ILE A 191 27.60 27.35 -16.08
N PRO A 192 27.66 28.68 -15.90
CA PRO A 192 26.50 29.47 -15.53
C PRO A 192 25.49 29.61 -16.69
N GLY A 193 24.24 29.85 -16.35
CA GLY A 193 23.18 30.15 -17.33
C GLY A 193 22.43 28.93 -17.87
N ILE A 194 22.62 27.75 -17.29
CA ILE A 194 21.89 26.52 -17.64
C ILE A 194 21.11 26.05 -16.39
N PRO A 195 19.86 26.51 -16.22
CA PRO A 195 19.06 26.24 -15.01
C PRO A 195 18.89 24.75 -14.75
N GLY A 196 18.97 24.34 -13.47
CA GLY A 196 18.77 22.97 -13.03
C GLY A 196 19.93 22.00 -13.29
N PHE A 197 20.98 22.37 -14.03
CA PHE A 197 22.08 21.46 -14.36
C PHE A 197 23.45 21.97 -13.91
N GLU A 198 24.26 21.06 -13.38
CA GLU A 198 25.68 21.28 -13.16
C GLU A 198 26.50 20.61 -14.26
N LEU A 199 27.13 21.42 -15.11
CA LEU A 199 28.00 20.94 -16.18
C LEU A 199 29.27 21.77 -16.25
N ARG A 200 30.37 21.15 -16.67
CA ARG A 200 31.72 21.71 -16.53
C ARG A 200 32.53 21.42 -17.77
N LEU A 201 33.49 22.29 -18.08
CA LEU A 201 34.52 21.96 -19.07
C LEU A 201 35.66 21.21 -18.38
N ASP A 202 36.11 20.11 -18.97
CA ASP A 202 37.23 19.30 -18.45
C ASP A 202 38.61 19.94 -18.72
N ARG A 203 38.68 20.72 -19.80
CA ARG A 203 39.85 21.47 -20.27
C ARG A 203 39.44 22.84 -20.80
N ILE A 204 40.44 23.70 -21.00
CA ILE A 204 40.23 25.00 -21.64
C ILE A 204 40.00 24.77 -23.14
N PRO A 205 38.84 25.13 -23.72
CA PRO A 205 38.57 25.03 -25.16
C PRO A 205 39.41 26.02 -25.96
N GLU A 206 39.58 25.85 -27.27
CA GLU A 206 40.15 26.91 -28.13
C GLU A 206 39.15 28.06 -28.30
N ILE A 207 39.64 29.26 -28.63
CA ILE A 207 38.75 30.39 -28.95
C ILE A 207 37.93 30.04 -30.20
N GLY A 208 36.60 30.12 -30.09
CA GLY A 208 35.64 29.73 -31.12
C GLY A 208 35.06 28.33 -30.94
N ASP A 209 35.59 27.51 -30.03
CA ASP A 209 35.00 26.21 -29.70
C ASP A 209 33.61 26.41 -29.07
N ARG A 210 32.69 25.52 -29.46
CA ARG A 210 31.28 25.55 -29.06
C ARG A 210 30.81 24.18 -28.57
N PHE A 211 29.93 24.22 -27.60
CA PHE A 211 29.27 23.05 -27.06
C PHE A 211 27.77 23.28 -27.07
N ARG A 212 27.03 22.32 -27.62
CA ARG A 212 25.57 22.31 -27.56
C ARG A 212 25.14 21.61 -26.29
N VAL A 213 24.14 22.17 -25.61
CA VAL A 213 23.48 21.55 -24.46
C VAL A 213 21.97 21.60 -24.69
N GLU A 214 21.35 20.45 -24.84
CA GLU A 214 19.90 20.28 -24.89
C GLU A 214 19.40 19.92 -23.49
N THR A 215 18.31 20.55 -23.07
CA THR A 215 17.71 20.36 -21.75
C THR A 215 16.22 20.10 -21.91
N TRP A 216 15.71 19.17 -21.09
CA TRP A 216 14.30 18.80 -21.00
C TRP A 216 13.83 19.02 -19.57
N ALA A 217 12.82 19.87 -19.41
CA ALA A 217 12.22 20.12 -18.11
C ALA A 217 11.37 18.93 -17.63
N VAL A 218 10.99 18.97 -16.36
CA VAL A 218 10.02 18.02 -15.81
C VAL A 218 8.70 18.05 -16.60
N ARG A 219 7.97 16.93 -16.57
CA ARG A 219 6.61 16.80 -17.09
C ARG A 219 5.73 16.15 -16.04
N PRO A 220 4.44 16.51 -15.94
CA PRO A 220 3.52 15.74 -15.12
C PRO A 220 3.47 14.28 -15.58
N LEU A 221 3.34 13.38 -14.62
CA LEU A 221 3.21 11.94 -14.82
C LEU A 221 2.06 11.40 -13.96
N GLU A 222 1.48 10.30 -14.42
CA GLU A 222 0.52 9.50 -13.67
C GLU A 222 1.23 8.31 -13.04
N TYR A 223 1.13 8.20 -11.71
CA TYR A 223 1.85 7.18 -10.97
C TYR A 223 0.89 6.07 -10.55
N ALA A 224 1.18 4.84 -10.98
CA ALA A 224 0.42 3.63 -10.61
C ALA A 224 0.21 3.53 -9.09
N VAL A 225 1.25 3.82 -8.30
CA VAL A 225 1.14 3.82 -6.83
C VAL A 225 0.14 4.84 -6.30
N HIS A 226 0.06 6.02 -6.91
CA HIS A 226 -0.90 7.04 -6.49
C HIS A 226 -2.33 6.58 -6.74
N GLU A 227 -2.57 5.99 -7.91
CA GLU A 227 -3.87 5.43 -8.26
C GLU A 227 -4.26 4.29 -7.32
N GLY A 228 -3.34 3.36 -7.04
CA GLY A 228 -3.58 2.27 -6.10
C GLY A 228 -3.95 2.74 -4.69
N MET A 229 -3.23 3.76 -4.19
CA MET A 229 -3.53 4.36 -2.90
C MET A 229 -4.91 5.04 -2.87
N ILE A 230 -5.23 5.84 -3.89
CA ILE A 230 -6.52 6.54 -4.02
C ILE A 230 -7.67 5.53 -4.15
N LEU A 231 -7.52 4.52 -4.99
CA LEU A 231 -8.60 3.65 -5.42
C LEU A 231 -8.86 2.46 -4.50
N TYR A 232 -7.91 2.05 -3.65
CA TYR A 232 -8.17 0.96 -2.71
C TYR A 232 -9.37 1.21 -1.78
N PRO A 233 -9.49 2.35 -1.06
CA PRO A 233 -10.68 2.61 -0.26
C PRO A 233 -11.96 2.74 -1.10
N ILE A 234 -11.84 3.15 -2.37
CA ILE A 234 -12.97 3.19 -3.31
C ILE A 234 -13.40 1.79 -3.71
N ALA A 235 -12.47 0.88 -3.98
CA ALA A 235 -12.75 -0.52 -4.24
C ALA A 235 -13.44 -1.18 -3.04
N GLN A 236 -13.00 -0.89 -1.82
CA GLN A 236 -13.69 -1.35 -0.61
C GLN A 236 -15.10 -0.79 -0.50
N PHE A 237 -15.33 0.48 -0.86
CA PHE A 237 -16.67 1.06 -0.91
C PHE A 237 -17.55 0.39 -1.97
N ILE A 238 -17.01 0.10 -3.16
CA ILE A 238 -17.70 -0.61 -4.24
C ILE A 238 -18.13 -1.99 -3.73
N GLU A 239 -17.20 -2.78 -3.20
CA GLU A 239 -17.47 -4.10 -2.64
C GLU A 239 -18.54 -4.04 -1.54
N LEU A 240 -18.32 -3.22 -0.50
CA LEU A 240 -19.27 -3.05 0.60
C LEU A 240 -20.67 -2.72 0.10
N THR A 241 -20.76 -1.82 -0.88
CA THR A 241 -22.03 -1.35 -1.41
C THR A 241 -22.73 -2.40 -2.27
N LEU A 242 -22.00 -3.08 -3.15
CA LEU A 242 -22.62 -4.01 -4.10
C LEU A 242 -23.01 -5.35 -3.46
N SER A 243 -22.34 -5.72 -2.36
CA SER A 243 -22.58 -6.95 -1.60
C SER A 243 -23.63 -6.82 -0.49
N ASP A 244 -24.05 -5.60 -0.12
CA ASP A 244 -25.10 -5.37 0.88
C ASP A 244 -26.36 -4.75 0.23
N GLY A 245 -27.52 -5.40 0.35
CA GLY A 245 -28.75 -4.94 -0.31
C GLY A 245 -29.22 -3.54 0.13
N THR A 246 -28.96 -3.15 1.37
CA THR A 246 -29.34 -1.82 1.90
C THR A 246 -28.42 -0.75 1.36
N LEU A 247 -27.10 -0.99 1.37
CA LEU A 247 -26.13 -0.07 0.81
C LEU A 247 -26.28 0.02 -0.72
N LYS A 248 -26.53 -1.10 -1.40
CA LYS A 248 -26.78 -1.15 -2.84
C LYS A 248 -27.97 -0.28 -3.24
N ALA A 249 -29.05 -0.29 -2.46
CA ALA A 249 -30.21 0.57 -2.70
C ALA A 249 -29.88 2.06 -2.59
N ARG A 250 -28.92 2.44 -1.73
CA ARG A 250 -28.55 3.83 -1.48
C ARG A 250 -27.41 4.36 -2.36
N TYR A 251 -26.40 3.54 -2.59
CA TYR A 251 -25.12 3.93 -3.18
C TYR A 251 -24.78 3.15 -4.46
N GLY A 252 -25.61 2.19 -4.86
CA GLY A 252 -25.29 1.26 -5.95
C GLY A 252 -24.98 1.94 -7.29
N ASP A 253 -25.66 3.04 -7.61
CA ASP A 253 -25.36 3.81 -8.83
C ASP A 253 -23.98 4.46 -8.78
N LYS A 254 -23.59 5.01 -7.63
CA LYS A 254 -22.26 5.58 -7.40
C LYS A 254 -21.19 4.49 -7.44
N ALA A 255 -21.41 3.36 -6.76
CA ALA A 255 -20.49 2.22 -6.79
C ALA A 255 -20.27 1.70 -8.22
N ARG A 256 -21.33 1.54 -9.02
CA ARG A 256 -21.22 1.14 -10.44
C ARG A 256 -20.49 2.18 -11.29
N ALA A 257 -20.74 3.47 -11.07
CA ALA A 257 -20.05 4.54 -11.79
C ALA A 257 -18.54 4.53 -11.49
N TYR A 258 -18.14 4.34 -10.22
CA TYR A 258 -16.74 4.24 -9.84
C TYR A 258 -16.08 2.96 -10.35
N LEU A 259 -16.80 1.83 -10.32
CA LEU A 259 -16.32 0.59 -10.92
C LEU A 259 -16.03 0.76 -12.42
N GLY A 260 -16.98 1.31 -13.17
CA GLY A 260 -16.80 1.59 -14.59
C GLY A 260 -15.65 2.57 -14.88
N LEU A 261 -15.44 3.59 -14.03
CA LEU A 261 -14.28 4.47 -14.12
C LEU A 261 -12.96 3.68 -14.01
N ILE A 262 -12.86 2.77 -13.04
CA ILE A 262 -11.65 1.96 -12.83
C ILE A 262 -11.43 1.00 -13.99
N GLU A 263 -12.48 0.29 -14.44
CA GLU A 263 -12.41 -0.66 -15.54
C GLU A 263 -12.06 0.00 -16.88
N GLU A 264 -12.71 1.12 -17.20
CA GLU A 264 -12.57 1.73 -18.53
C GLU A 264 -11.39 2.68 -18.66
N ARG A 265 -10.90 3.26 -17.55
CA ARG A 265 -9.82 4.26 -17.58
C ARG A 265 -8.54 3.70 -16.97
N VAL A 266 -8.60 3.34 -15.69
CA VAL A 266 -7.40 2.98 -14.90
C VAL A 266 -6.82 1.66 -15.41
N LEU A 267 -7.61 0.59 -15.44
CA LEU A 267 -7.16 -0.72 -15.88
C LEU A 267 -6.63 -0.68 -17.32
N ARG A 268 -7.40 -0.11 -18.26
CA ARG A 268 -7.00 -0.05 -19.68
C ARG A 268 -5.72 0.73 -19.92
N LYS A 269 -5.48 1.81 -19.15
CA LYS A 269 -4.23 2.57 -19.19
C LYS A 269 -3.07 1.74 -18.65
N GLN A 270 -3.23 1.16 -17.45
CA GLN A 270 -2.17 0.42 -16.79
C GLN A 270 -1.76 -0.84 -17.57
N GLU A 271 -2.69 -1.51 -18.26
CA GLU A 271 -2.39 -2.69 -19.08
C GLU A 271 -1.39 -2.44 -20.21
N ARG A 272 -1.22 -1.20 -20.69
CA ARG A 272 -0.17 -0.84 -21.66
C ARG A 272 1.24 -1.08 -21.10
N HIS A 273 1.36 -1.06 -19.78
CA HIS A 273 2.60 -1.20 -19.03
C HIS A 273 2.69 -2.55 -18.31
N TRP A 274 1.87 -3.54 -18.67
CA TRP A 274 1.98 -4.88 -18.11
C TRP A 274 3.24 -5.61 -18.62
N VAL A 275 3.97 -6.25 -17.70
CA VAL A 275 5.10 -7.13 -18.02
C VAL A 275 4.78 -8.54 -17.56
N GLN A 276 4.49 -9.42 -18.52
CA GLN A 276 4.36 -10.85 -18.26
C GLN A 276 5.74 -11.47 -18.00
N MET A 277 5.87 -12.21 -16.90
CA MET A 277 7.08 -12.92 -16.52
C MET A 277 6.86 -14.44 -16.53
N ALA A 278 7.95 -15.19 -16.37
CA ALA A 278 7.92 -16.66 -16.31
C ALA A 278 7.11 -17.16 -15.10
N SER A 279 6.71 -18.44 -15.14
CA SER A 279 6.00 -19.11 -14.04
C SER A 279 4.70 -18.42 -13.59
N GLY A 280 4.03 -17.72 -14.51
CA GLY A 280 2.79 -17.01 -14.21
C GLY A 280 2.98 -15.78 -13.32
N MET A 281 4.19 -15.24 -13.20
CA MET A 281 4.43 -13.98 -12.50
C MET A 281 4.22 -12.78 -13.45
N GLY A 282 4.01 -11.60 -12.89
CA GLY A 282 4.02 -10.36 -13.67
C GLY A 282 3.84 -9.12 -12.80
N ALA A 283 4.19 -7.97 -13.36
CA ALA A 283 4.08 -6.68 -12.69
C ALA A 283 4.00 -5.54 -13.72
N TYR A 284 3.54 -4.37 -13.29
CA TYR A 284 3.57 -3.15 -14.09
C TYR A 284 4.97 -2.54 -14.14
N ARG A 285 5.29 -1.78 -15.19
CA ARG A 285 6.54 -1.01 -15.36
C ARG A 285 6.28 0.50 -15.43
N PHE A 286 7.33 1.29 -15.19
CA PHE A 286 7.34 2.72 -15.49
C PHE A 286 7.01 2.97 -16.96
N THR A 287 6.47 4.15 -17.27
CA THR A 287 6.26 4.57 -18.66
C THR A 287 7.60 4.73 -19.38
N GLU A 288 7.56 4.84 -20.70
CA GLU A 288 8.72 5.15 -21.53
C GLU A 288 9.11 6.64 -21.48
N SER A 289 8.36 7.46 -20.73
CA SER A 289 8.58 8.91 -20.65
C SER A 289 9.99 9.24 -20.14
N THR A 290 10.61 10.24 -20.75
CA THR A 290 11.93 10.74 -20.29
C THR A 290 11.83 11.47 -18.95
N ALA A 291 10.63 11.86 -18.51
CA ALA A 291 10.38 12.40 -17.19
C ALA A 291 10.40 11.32 -16.09
N GLU A 292 10.41 10.03 -16.45
CA GLU A 292 10.57 8.94 -15.50
C GLU A 292 12.02 8.84 -15.02
N ARG A 293 12.17 8.52 -13.74
CA ARG A 293 13.49 8.24 -13.15
C ARG A 293 14.10 6.95 -13.68
N PHE A 294 13.27 5.95 -13.97
CA PHE A 294 13.68 4.64 -14.46
C PHE A 294 12.74 4.17 -15.58
N PRO A 295 12.73 4.84 -16.75
CA PRO A 295 11.77 4.56 -17.81
C PRO A 295 11.79 3.09 -18.21
N ASN A 296 10.60 2.52 -18.46
CA ASN A 296 10.41 1.15 -18.95
C ASN A 296 10.89 0.02 -18.01
N ARG A 297 11.39 0.33 -16.80
CA ARG A 297 11.73 -0.69 -15.80
C ARG A 297 10.49 -1.11 -15.01
N ILE A 298 10.40 -2.39 -14.63
CA ILE A 298 9.36 -2.90 -13.71
C ILE A 298 9.25 -2.00 -12.48
N LEU A 299 8.06 -1.73 -11.96
CA LEU A 299 7.88 -0.88 -10.80
C LEU A 299 8.39 -1.54 -9.50
N PRO A 300 8.79 -0.74 -8.48
CA PRO A 300 9.03 -1.24 -7.12
C PRO A 300 7.80 -1.95 -6.53
N HIS A 301 8.03 -2.83 -5.55
CA HIS A 301 6.98 -3.68 -4.97
C HIS A 301 5.78 -2.88 -4.50
N ASN A 302 6.01 -1.89 -3.65
CA ASN A 302 4.97 -1.03 -3.12
C ASN A 302 4.15 -0.33 -4.21
N GLN A 303 4.76 -0.05 -5.38
CA GLN A 303 4.08 0.70 -6.43
C GLN A 303 3.08 -0.14 -7.22
N TYR A 304 3.48 -1.31 -7.71
CA TYR A 304 2.54 -2.17 -8.44
C TYR A 304 1.58 -2.89 -7.47
N LEU A 305 2.01 -3.19 -6.24
CA LEU A 305 1.15 -3.82 -5.23
C LEU A 305 0.04 -2.89 -4.72
N ALA A 306 0.24 -1.56 -4.75
CA ALA A 306 -0.84 -0.62 -4.46
C ALA A 306 -2.03 -0.82 -5.42
N LEU A 307 -1.80 -0.98 -6.73
CA LEU A 307 -2.84 -1.31 -7.70
C LEU A 307 -3.32 -2.76 -7.55
N GLY A 308 -2.40 -3.70 -7.31
CA GLY A 308 -2.75 -5.09 -7.04
C GLY A 308 -3.78 -5.24 -5.92
N ARG A 309 -3.70 -4.39 -4.88
CA ARG A 309 -4.65 -4.38 -3.78
C ARG A 309 -6.04 -3.90 -4.20
N VAL A 310 -6.14 -3.00 -5.17
CA VAL A 310 -7.42 -2.60 -5.79
C VAL A 310 -8.02 -3.80 -6.51
N TYR A 311 -7.22 -4.49 -7.32
CA TYR A 311 -7.68 -5.60 -8.14
C TYR A 311 -8.11 -6.82 -7.31
N LEU A 312 -7.39 -7.09 -6.21
CA LEU A 312 -7.81 -8.09 -5.22
C LEU A 312 -9.22 -7.82 -4.71
N VAL A 313 -9.60 -6.56 -4.48
CA VAL A 313 -10.95 -6.21 -4.04
C VAL A 313 -11.97 -6.33 -5.17
N LEU A 314 -11.62 -5.82 -6.35
CA LEU A 314 -12.57 -5.72 -7.45
C LEU A 314 -12.89 -7.05 -8.14
N LYS A 315 -11.99 -8.06 -8.07
CA LYS A 315 -12.25 -9.37 -8.68
C LYS A 315 -13.51 -10.08 -8.17
N ASP A 316 -13.99 -9.72 -6.98
CA ASP A 316 -15.16 -10.37 -6.37
C ASP A 316 -16.48 -9.65 -6.69
N VAL A 317 -16.42 -8.47 -7.33
CA VAL A 317 -17.59 -7.64 -7.66
C VAL A 317 -17.63 -7.12 -9.10
N SER A 318 -16.67 -7.53 -9.93
CA SER A 318 -16.56 -7.20 -11.35
C SER A 318 -16.47 -8.48 -12.18
N ASP A 319 -17.00 -8.42 -13.40
CA ASP A 319 -16.89 -9.50 -14.40
C ASP A 319 -15.59 -9.39 -15.24
N GLU A 320 -14.72 -8.39 -14.99
CA GLU A 320 -13.46 -8.20 -15.72
C GLU A 320 -12.37 -9.17 -15.22
N PRO A 321 -11.99 -10.19 -16.02
CA PRO A 321 -11.08 -11.24 -15.58
C PRO A 321 -9.67 -10.73 -15.24
N LEU A 322 -9.26 -9.60 -15.83
CA LEU A 322 -7.93 -9.05 -15.59
C LEU A 322 -7.69 -8.67 -14.12
N PHE A 323 -8.72 -8.35 -13.34
CA PHE A 323 -8.53 -8.08 -11.91
C PHE A 323 -8.00 -9.30 -11.17
N GLU A 324 -8.59 -10.47 -11.39
CA GLU A 324 -8.14 -11.72 -10.78
C GLU A 324 -6.77 -12.14 -11.31
N GLU A 325 -6.59 -12.14 -12.63
CA GLU A 325 -5.35 -12.55 -13.27
C GLU A 325 -4.16 -11.70 -12.80
N ARG A 326 -4.27 -10.37 -12.92
CA ARG A 326 -3.16 -9.46 -12.61
C ARG A 326 -2.84 -9.46 -11.12
N ALA A 327 -3.85 -9.53 -10.25
CA ALA A 327 -3.64 -9.65 -8.80
C ALA A 327 -2.86 -10.92 -8.45
N ALA A 328 -3.24 -12.07 -9.00
CA ALA A 328 -2.55 -13.34 -8.75
C ALA A 328 -1.11 -13.34 -9.27
N GLN A 329 -0.89 -12.76 -10.46
CA GLN A 329 0.43 -12.66 -11.09
C GLN A 329 1.38 -11.73 -10.30
N MET A 330 0.87 -10.58 -9.83
CA MET A 330 1.61 -9.66 -8.96
C MET A 330 1.90 -10.28 -7.59
N ALA A 331 0.95 -11.02 -7.02
CA ALA A 331 1.13 -11.74 -5.76
C ALA A 331 2.21 -12.83 -5.90
N ALA A 332 2.19 -13.61 -6.98
CA ALA A 332 3.19 -14.62 -7.26
C ALA A 332 4.59 -14.01 -7.39
N PHE A 333 4.71 -12.88 -8.10
CA PHE A 333 5.99 -12.16 -8.21
C PHE A 333 6.50 -11.69 -6.85
N PHE A 334 5.65 -11.02 -6.06
CA PHE A 334 6.06 -10.52 -4.75
C PHE A 334 6.43 -11.65 -3.79
N ARG A 335 5.62 -12.72 -3.71
CA ARG A 335 5.93 -13.87 -2.85
C ARG A 335 7.26 -14.54 -3.23
N ASN A 336 7.58 -14.59 -4.53
CA ASN A 336 8.86 -15.11 -5.02
C ASN A 336 10.06 -14.20 -4.68
N SER A 337 9.84 -12.90 -4.44
CA SER A 337 10.88 -11.96 -3.99
C SER A 337 11.17 -12.02 -2.48
N LEU A 338 10.33 -12.68 -1.68
CA LEU A 338 10.50 -12.78 -0.23
C LEU A 338 11.65 -13.74 0.13
N LYS A 339 12.46 -13.35 1.12
CA LYS A 339 13.54 -14.17 1.69
C LYS A 339 13.23 -14.55 3.11
N GLU A 340 13.26 -15.85 3.38
CA GLU A 340 13.15 -16.36 4.75
C GLU A 340 14.42 -16.03 5.54
N THR A 341 14.27 -15.29 6.63
CA THR A 341 15.34 -14.96 7.57
C THR A 341 14.94 -15.49 8.94
N GLY A 342 15.37 -16.71 9.22
CA GLY A 342 14.82 -17.51 10.32
C GLY A 342 13.31 -17.70 10.13
N ASP A 343 12.55 -17.22 11.10
CA ASP A 343 11.10 -17.37 11.17
C ASP A 343 10.32 -16.19 10.58
N ALA A 344 11.01 -15.22 9.99
CA ALA A 344 10.46 -13.98 9.45
C ALA A 344 10.81 -13.79 7.97
N TYR A 345 10.19 -12.79 7.33
CA TYR A 345 10.56 -12.36 5.98
C TYR A 345 11.45 -11.12 5.97
N THR A 346 12.39 -11.09 5.02
CA THR A 346 13.04 -9.87 4.55
C THR A 346 12.90 -9.80 3.03
N TRP A 347 12.87 -8.60 2.45
CA TRP A 347 12.80 -8.41 1.00
C TRP A 347 13.48 -7.10 0.60
N ALA A 348 13.81 -6.97 -0.68
CA ALA A 348 14.30 -5.71 -1.24
C ALA A 348 13.13 -4.79 -1.53
N TYR A 349 13.35 -3.47 -1.55
CA TYR A 349 12.33 -2.50 -1.98
C TYR A 349 11.88 -2.72 -3.43
N TRP A 350 12.73 -3.34 -4.24
CA TRP A 350 12.53 -3.47 -5.67
C TRP A 350 13.40 -4.57 -6.25
N ASP A 351 12.77 -5.55 -6.91
CA ASP A 351 13.40 -6.53 -7.80
C ASP A 351 13.08 -6.19 -9.28
N TRP A 352 14.05 -6.39 -10.17
CA TRP A 352 13.85 -6.24 -11.63
C TRP A 352 14.74 -7.19 -12.43
N VAL A 353 14.51 -7.23 -13.75
CA VAL A 353 15.38 -7.93 -14.71
C VAL A 353 15.88 -6.92 -15.74
N GLU A 354 17.20 -6.81 -15.90
CA GLU A 354 17.85 -5.91 -16.84
C GLU A 354 18.78 -6.73 -17.76
N ALA A 355 18.58 -6.62 -19.08
CA ALA A 355 19.34 -7.40 -20.08
C ALA A 355 19.42 -8.91 -19.77
N GLY A 356 18.31 -9.50 -19.31
CA GLY A 356 18.20 -10.92 -18.96
C GLY A 356 18.82 -11.30 -17.62
N ARG A 357 19.27 -10.34 -16.80
CA ARG A 357 19.86 -10.57 -15.48
C ARG A 357 18.97 -10.02 -14.38
N PRO A 358 18.52 -10.85 -13.41
CA PRO A 358 17.86 -10.37 -12.21
C PRO A 358 18.79 -9.48 -11.39
N ASP A 359 18.24 -8.43 -10.80
CA ASP A 359 18.92 -7.53 -9.86
C ASP A 359 17.88 -6.94 -8.90
N GLN A 360 18.35 -6.34 -7.81
CA GLN A 360 17.49 -5.81 -6.75
C GLN A 360 18.11 -4.58 -6.07
N SER A 361 17.26 -3.77 -5.46
CA SER A 361 17.68 -2.64 -4.64
C SER A 361 18.02 -3.08 -3.20
N GLY A 362 18.21 -2.10 -2.30
CA GLY A 362 18.44 -2.39 -0.88
C GLY A 362 17.18 -2.92 -0.18
N THR A 363 17.35 -3.40 1.06
CA THR A 363 16.27 -3.92 1.92
C THR A 363 15.10 -2.95 2.03
N GLU A 364 13.87 -3.45 2.01
CA GLU A 364 12.66 -2.64 2.16
C GLU A 364 12.68 -1.79 3.45
N ASP A 365 12.23 -0.54 3.32
CA ASP A 365 12.00 0.35 4.45
C ASP A 365 10.58 0.24 5.00
N THR A 366 10.44 0.56 6.27
CA THR A 366 9.19 0.40 7.02
C THR A 366 8.04 1.23 6.44
N SER A 367 8.35 2.37 5.82
CA SER A 367 7.37 3.29 5.25
C SER A 367 6.83 2.81 3.91
N HIS A 368 7.60 2.18 3.03
CA HIS A 368 7.06 1.62 1.79
C HIS A 368 6.51 0.20 2.02
N GLY A 369 7.18 -0.60 2.85
CA GLY A 369 6.80 -1.98 3.15
C GLY A 369 5.41 -2.16 3.75
N HIS A 370 4.77 -1.11 4.28
CA HIS A 370 3.37 -1.23 4.74
C HIS A 370 2.37 -1.48 3.60
N ILE A 371 2.64 -0.99 2.39
CA ILE A 371 1.78 -1.23 1.22
C ILE A 371 1.90 -2.70 0.81
N ASP A 372 3.12 -3.24 0.86
CA ASP A 372 3.41 -4.64 0.58
C ASP A 372 2.71 -5.57 1.56
N VAL A 373 2.77 -5.23 2.86
CA VAL A 373 2.08 -5.96 3.93
C VAL A 373 0.56 -5.86 3.76
N GLU A 374 0.02 -4.68 3.49
CA GLU A 374 -1.43 -4.52 3.25
C GLU A 374 -1.90 -5.33 2.03
N PHE A 375 -1.08 -5.40 0.97
CA PHE A 375 -1.35 -6.26 -0.16
C PHE A 375 -1.35 -7.73 0.23
N ALA A 376 -0.31 -8.21 0.94
CA ALA A 376 -0.20 -9.61 1.32
C ALA A 376 -1.35 -10.05 2.26
N VAL A 377 -1.77 -9.16 3.17
CA VAL A 377 -2.94 -9.34 4.03
C VAL A 377 -4.23 -9.44 3.20
N GLU A 378 -4.45 -8.53 2.25
CA GLU A 378 -5.63 -8.57 1.37
C GLU A 378 -5.63 -9.83 0.49
N ALA A 379 -4.46 -10.22 -0.03
CA ALA A 379 -4.29 -11.40 -0.85
C ALA A 379 -4.60 -12.68 -0.06
N TYR A 380 -4.09 -12.80 1.17
CA TYR A 380 -4.40 -13.91 2.06
C TYR A 380 -5.91 -14.01 2.36
N ARG A 381 -6.56 -12.89 2.72
CA ARG A 381 -8.00 -12.86 3.02
C ARG A 381 -8.86 -13.37 1.87
N ARG A 382 -8.36 -13.28 0.64
CA ARG A 382 -9.06 -13.71 -0.59
C ARG A 382 -8.54 -15.02 -1.16
N GLY A 383 -7.66 -15.72 -0.44
CA GLY A 383 -7.09 -17.00 -0.89
C GLY A 383 -6.15 -16.88 -2.10
N VAL A 384 -5.56 -15.72 -2.34
CA VAL A 384 -4.67 -15.47 -3.49
C VAL A 384 -3.21 -15.58 -3.07
N VAL A 385 -2.55 -16.68 -3.46
CA VAL A 385 -1.10 -16.94 -3.35
C VAL A 385 -0.51 -17.02 -1.93
N PHE A 386 -0.90 -16.14 -1.02
CA PHE A 386 -0.41 -16.06 0.35
C PHE A 386 -1.18 -16.99 1.28
N THR A 387 -0.43 -17.59 2.21
CA THR A 387 -0.89 -18.58 3.18
C THR A 387 -0.80 -18.04 4.60
N ARG A 388 -1.37 -18.78 5.57
CA ARG A 388 -1.26 -18.43 6.98
C ARG A 388 0.20 -18.44 7.46
N GLY A 389 1.00 -19.38 6.95
CA GLY A 389 2.43 -19.43 7.21
C GLY A 389 3.16 -18.17 6.74
N ASP A 390 2.80 -17.64 5.57
CA ASP A 390 3.37 -16.39 5.07
C ASP A 390 3.00 -15.21 5.99
N MET A 391 1.74 -15.14 6.45
CA MET A 391 1.27 -14.07 7.35
C MET A 391 1.96 -14.11 8.72
N LEU A 392 2.19 -15.31 9.28
CA LEU A 392 2.98 -15.48 10.51
C LEU A 392 4.41 -14.98 10.33
N ARG A 393 5.02 -15.18 9.16
CA ARG A 393 6.38 -14.68 8.87
C ARG A 393 6.41 -13.16 8.76
N PHE A 394 5.42 -12.53 8.12
CA PHE A 394 5.31 -11.06 8.13
C PHE A 394 5.11 -10.50 9.54
N ALA A 395 4.30 -11.16 10.36
CA ALA A 395 4.12 -10.77 11.76
C ALA A 395 5.44 -10.83 12.54
N ARG A 396 6.22 -11.91 12.34
CA ARG A 396 7.55 -12.07 12.94
C ARG A 396 8.60 -11.11 12.38
N THR A 397 8.48 -10.65 11.13
CA THR A 397 9.30 -9.54 10.63
C THR A 397 9.15 -8.33 11.54
N LEU A 398 7.92 -7.95 11.86
CA LEU A 398 7.67 -6.82 12.75
C LEU A 398 8.13 -7.11 14.19
N THR A 399 7.73 -8.24 14.79
CA THR A 399 7.91 -8.48 16.22
C THR A 399 9.32 -8.94 16.60
N ASP A 400 9.99 -9.69 15.73
CA ASP A 400 11.30 -10.26 16.04
C ASP A 400 12.46 -9.47 15.41
N GLN A 401 12.27 -8.86 14.22
CA GLN A 401 13.33 -8.12 13.53
C GLN A 401 13.24 -6.60 13.68
N MET A 402 12.03 -6.03 13.69
CA MET A 402 11.87 -4.57 13.63
C MET A 402 11.60 -3.92 14.98
N TRP A 403 10.86 -4.58 15.86
CA TRP A 403 10.50 -4.03 17.17
C TRP A 403 11.69 -4.07 18.13
N ASN A 404 11.88 -2.99 18.89
CA ASN A 404 12.95 -2.87 19.87
C ASN A 404 12.70 -3.61 21.21
N GLY A 405 11.63 -4.40 21.31
CA GLY A 405 11.29 -5.16 22.52
C GLY A 405 10.74 -4.32 23.69
N SER A 406 10.43 -3.03 23.50
CA SER A 406 9.94 -2.15 24.57
C SER A 406 8.49 -1.70 24.33
N LEU A 407 7.63 -1.85 25.34
CA LEU A 407 6.29 -1.22 25.37
C LEU A 407 6.28 0.13 26.10
N SER A 408 7.26 0.40 26.96
CA SER A 408 7.40 1.70 27.65
C SER A 408 8.07 2.76 26.77
N ASN A 409 8.87 2.33 25.81
CA ASN A 409 9.59 3.19 24.86
C ASN A 409 9.59 2.51 23.47
N PRO A 410 8.43 2.21 22.88
CA PRO A 410 8.34 1.43 21.65
C PRO A 410 8.93 2.18 20.47
N LYS A 411 9.65 1.42 19.63
CA LYS A 411 10.21 1.85 18.35
C LYS A 411 10.13 0.71 17.36
N ILE A 412 9.93 1.07 16.09
CA ILE A 412 9.98 0.16 14.97
C ILE A 412 11.19 0.55 14.12
N GLY A 413 11.97 -0.44 13.71
CA GLY A 413 13.13 -0.28 12.85
C GLY A 413 12.81 0.48 11.57
N SER A 414 13.83 1.11 10.99
CA SER A 414 13.72 1.86 9.73
C SER A 414 13.64 0.96 8.49
N ARG A 415 14.02 -0.32 8.61
CA ARG A 415 13.95 -1.35 7.57
C ARG A 415 13.47 -2.67 8.15
N VAL A 416 13.03 -3.57 7.28
CA VAL A 416 12.47 -4.86 7.67
C VAL A 416 13.47 -5.84 8.29
N ASP A 417 14.77 -5.53 8.25
CA ASP A 417 15.88 -6.38 8.72
C ASP A 417 16.58 -5.87 9.99
N ARG A 418 16.06 -4.83 10.66
CA ARG A 418 16.77 -4.16 11.76
C ARG A 418 15.83 -3.49 12.76
N GLN A 419 16.33 -3.25 13.97
CA GLN A 419 15.57 -2.62 15.06
C GLN A 419 15.85 -1.13 15.24
N ASP A 420 16.87 -0.57 14.57
CA ASP A 420 17.18 0.86 14.64
C ASP A 420 16.16 1.67 13.84
N GLY A 421 15.32 2.40 14.57
CA GLY A 421 14.32 3.28 14.01
C GLY A 421 13.64 4.14 15.08
N ASP A 422 12.41 4.52 14.79
CA ASP A 422 11.69 5.58 15.49
C ASP A 422 10.33 5.13 16.01
N ALA A 423 9.72 5.97 16.84
CA ALA A 423 8.33 5.80 17.22
C ALA A 423 7.43 6.32 16.09
N THR A 424 6.94 5.40 15.26
CA THR A 424 6.06 5.70 14.14
C THR A 424 4.90 4.72 14.11
N ILE A 425 3.69 5.22 13.78
CA ILE A 425 2.54 4.37 13.48
C ILE A 425 2.48 4.22 11.97
N ILE A 426 2.49 2.98 11.52
CA ILE A 426 2.41 2.67 10.10
C ILE A 426 1.26 1.69 9.87
N ARG A 427 0.19 2.24 9.27
CA ARG A 427 -1.17 1.70 9.21
C ARG A 427 -1.28 0.26 8.72
N GLY A 428 -0.42 -0.15 7.78
CA GLY A 428 -0.47 -1.50 7.23
C GLY A 428 0.00 -2.58 8.19
N TRP A 429 1.02 -2.26 9.00
CA TRP A 429 1.64 -3.23 9.91
C TRP A 429 0.73 -3.64 11.07
N ILE A 430 -0.17 -2.76 11.52
CA ILE A 430 -1.08 -3.08 12.63
C ILE A 430 -2.06 -4.21 12.27
N GLU A 431 -2.38 -4.41 10.98
CA GLU A 431 -3.30 -5.48 10.53
C GLU A 431 -2.74 -6.88 10.82
N LEU A 432 -1.42 -7.00 11.00
CA LEU A 432 -0.76 -8.26 11.32
C LEU A 432 -1.08 -8.78 12.74
N CYS A 433 -1.73 -7.96 13.59
CA CYS A 433 -2.13 -8.37 14.95
C CYS A 433 -3.09 -9.57 14.97
N ARG A 434 -3.72 -9.90 13.83
CA ARG A 434 -4.54 -11.11 13.66
C ARG A 434 -3.72 -12.39 13.76
N TRP A 435 -2.43 -12.35 13.40
CA TRP A 435 -1.52 -13.50 13.47
C TRP A 435 -0.57 -13.41 14.66
N ASP A 436 -0.28 -12.21 15.16
CA ASP A 436 0.49 -12.01 16.39
C ASP A 436 -0.11 -10.88 17.25
N PRO A 437 -0.93 -11.21 18.27
CA PRO A 437 -1.61 -10.22 19.10
C PRO A 437 -0.67 -9.22 19.81
N ARG A 438 0.62 -9.55 19.98
CA ARG A 438 1.61 -8.61 20.55
C ARG A 438 1.71 -7.32 19.72
N ILE A 439 1.43 -7.39 18.43
CA ILE A 439 1.44 -6.24 17.52
C ILE A 439 0.40 -5.20 17.93
N TRP A 440 -0.75 -5.62 18.46
CA TRP A 440 -1.73 -4.68 19.00
C TRP A 440 -1.14 -3.88 20.16
N ASP A 441 -0.50 -4.54 21.12
CA ASP A 441 0.10 -3.88 22.29
C ASP A 441 1.21 -2.91 21.88
N ILE A 442 2.05 -3.31 20.91
CA ILE A 442 3.11 -2.46 20.35
C ILE A 442 2.51 -1.20 19.72
N PHE A 443 1.50 -1.35 18.87
CA PHE A 443 0.88 -0.23 18.16
C PHE A 443 0.04 0.64 19.08
N TRP A 444 -0.63 0.09 20.09
CA TRP A 444 -1.32 0.88 21.11
C TRP A 444 -0.34 1.73 21.91
N ALA A 445 0.80 1.15 22.32
CA ALA A 445 1.85 1.89 23.02
C ALA A 445 2.51 2.97 22.14
N LEU A 446 2.74 2.68 20.85
CA LEU A 446 3.23 3.67 19.88
C LEU A 446 2.24 4.81 19.71
N PHE A 447 0.96 4.50 19.54
CA PHE A 447 -0.11 5.48 19.32
C PHE A 447 -0.25 6.43 20.52
N ASP A 448 -0.20 5.90 21.74
CA ASP A 448 -0.21 6.70 22.96
C ASP A 448 1.03 7.60 23.06
N ARG A 449 2.22 7.02 22.82
CA ARG A 449 3.50 7.73 22.87
C ARG A 449 3.57 8.93 21.93
N ILE A 450 3.07 8.79 20.70
CA ILE A 450 3.14 9.87 19.69
C ILE A 450 1.98 10.88 19.80
N GLY A 451 1.22 10.84 20.90
CA GLY A 451 0.18 11.83 21.20
C GLY A 451 -1.15 11.55 20.49
N ARG A 452 -1.47 10.28 20.22
CA ARG A 452 -2.76 9.83 19.66
C ARG A 452 -3.21 10.63 18.42
N PRO A 453 -2.40 10.66 17.35
CA PRO A 453 -2.68 11.43 16.14
C PRO A 453 -4.05 11.10 15.55
N GLY A 454 -4.81 12.15 15.23
CA GLY A 454 -6.22 12.03 14.85
C GLY A 454 -6.48 11.09 13.66
N LEU A 455 -5.62 11.12 12.65
CA LEU A 455 -5.76 10.28 11.44
C LEU A 455 -5.52 8.79 11.69
N GLU A 456 -4.84 8.40 12.77
CA GLU A 456 -4.62 6.99 13.11
C GLU A 456 -5.78 6.40 13.92
N ILE A 457 -6.64 7.23 14.51
CA ILE A 457 -7.75 6.79 15.35
C ILE A 457 -8.65 5.76 14.65
N PRO A 458 -9.09 5.97 13.38
CA PRO A 458 -9.92 4.99 12.69
C PRO A 458 -9.25 3.62 12.53
N HIS A 459 -7.92 3.58 12.38
CA HIS A 459 -7.17 2.34 12.31
C HIS A 459 -7.17 1.63 13.67
N ILE A 460 -6.86 2.35 14.75
CA ILE A 460 -6.89 1.81 16.11
C ILE A 460 -8.29 1.27 16.47
N LEU A 461 -9.33 2.05 16.22
CA LEU A 461 -10.72 1.64 16.49
C LEU A 461 -11.14 0.44 15.66
N HIS A 462 -10.79 0.43 14.37
CA HIS A 462 -11.12 -0.69 13.48
C HIS A 462 -10.39 -1.96 13.86
N THR A 463 -9.07 -1.89 14.09
CA THR A 463 -8.28 -3.04 14.52
C THR A 463 -8.81 -3.59 15.83
N ARG A 464 -9.14 -2.72 16.81
CA ARG A 464 -9.71 -3.21 18.06
C ARG A 464 -11.06 -3.89 17.87
N ALA A 465 -11.95 -3.28 17.07
CA ALA A 465 -13.24 -3.88 16.76
C ALA A 465 -13.12 -5.21 16.01
N VAL A 466 -12.07 -5.39 15.21
CA VAL A 466 -11.74 -6.67 14.55
C VAL A 466 -11.28 -7.71 15.57
N LEU A 467 -10.42 -7.34 16.52
CA LEU A 467 -9.93 -8.24 17.57
C LEU A 467 -11.02 -8.58 18.61
N ASP A 468 -11.94 -7.65 18.87
CA ASP A 468 -13.09 -7.83 19.76
C ASP A 468 -14.27 -8.52 19.08
N GLY A 469 -14.34 -8.43 17.75
CA GLY A 469 -15.32 -9.14 16.94
C GLY A 469 -15.11 -10.65 17.06
N PRO A 470 -16.09 -11.47 16.65
CA PRO A 470 -15.81 -12.88 16.46
C PRO A 470 -14.58 -12.99 15.55
N PRO A 471 -13.63 -13.90 15.84
CA PRO A 471 -12.44 -14.09 15.02
C PRO A 471 -12.84 -14.20 13.55
N GLU A 472 -11.96 -13.71 12.67
CA GLU A 472 -12.09 -13.75 11.22
C GLU A 472 -12.91 -14.98 10.80
N VAL A 473 -14.15 -14.79 10.33
CA VAL A 473 -15.01 -15.90 9.91
C VAL A 473 -14.29 -16.55 8.75
N ARG A 474 -13.47 -17.58 9.03
CA ARG A 474 -12.95 -18.47 8.00
C ARG A 474 -14.19 -18.98 7.28
N SER A 475 -14.15 -18.95 5.94
CA SER A 475 -15.30 -19.33 5.15
C SER A 475 -15.75 -20.73 5.59
N ALA A 476 -17.01 -20.86 6.00
CA ALA A 476 -17.61 -22.14 6.29
C ALA A 476 -17.94 -22.93 5.01
N ASP A 477 -17.70 -22.35 3.83
CA ASP A 477 -17.69 -23.04 2.54
C ASP A 477 -16.33 -23.73 2.36
N PHE A 478 -16.30 -25.03 2.66
CA PHE A 478 -15.10 -25.87 2.61
C PHE A 478 -14.92 -26.57 1.28
N ASN A 479 -15.96 -26.62 0.44
CA ASN A 479 -15.94 -27.28 -0.86
C ASN A 479 -15.72 -26.29 -2.04
N GLY A 480 -15.78 -24.99 -1.78
CA GLY A 480 -15.54 -23.89 -2.71
C GLY A 480 -16.71 -23.59 -3.65
N ASP A 481 -17.93 -24.05 -3.33
CA ASP A 481 -19.11 -23.90 -4.19
C ASP A 481 -19.91 -22.60 -3.93
N ARG A 482 -19.43 -21.77 -3.00
CA ARG A 482 -19.98 -20.48 -2.57
C ARG A 482 -21.32 -20.58 -1.83
N GLN A 483 -21.70 -21.76 -1.38
CA GLN A 483 -22.80 -21.98 -0.44
C GLN A 483 -22.24 -22.61 0.84
N VAL A 484 -22.86 -22.32 1.98
CA VAL A 484 -22.53 -23.01 3.24
C VAL A 484 -23.68 -23.95 3.54
N ASP A 485 -23.55 -25.20 3.10
CA ASP A 485 -24.63 -26.16 3.13
C ASP A 485 -24.27 -27.48 3.82
N PHE A 486 -25.10 -28.50 3.62
CA PHE A 486 -24.91 -29.79 4.28
C PHE A 486 -23.61 -30.50 3.86
N GLN A 487 -23.07 -30.23 2.67
CA GLN A 487 -21.78 -30.76 2.25
C GLN A 487 -20.64 -30.19 3.08
N ASP A 488 -20.69 -28.90 3.40
CA ASP A 488 -19.72 -28.25 4.28
C ASP A 488 -19.84 -28.77 5.71
N PHE A 489 -21.06 -29.03 6.17
CA PHE A 489 -21.26 -29.64 7.49
C PHE A 489 -20.60 -31.03 7.56
N ILE A 490 -20.70 -31.84 6.50
CA ILE A 490 -20.03 -33.14 6.43
C ILE A 490 -18.51 -32.97 6.46
N ALA A 491 -17.97 -31.97 5.75
CA ALA A 491 -16.54 -31.68 5.75
C ALA A 491 -16.08 -31.26 7.15
N PHE A 492 -16.78 -30.33 7.79
CA PHE A 492 -16.53 -29.86 9.15
C PHE A 492 -16.58 -30.99 10.19
N ALA A 493 -17.62 -31.81 10.17
CA ALA A 493 -17.84 -32.87 11.14
C ALA A 493 -16.72 -33.94 11.14
N ARG A 494 -15.98 -34.10 10.04
CA ARG A 494 -14.83 -35.02 9.96
C ARG A 494 -13.62 -34.54 10.78
N HIS A 495 -13.51 -33.24 10.99
CA HIS A 495 -12.41 -32.62 11.70
C HIS A 495 -12.81 -32.18 13.12
N PHE A 496 -14.10 -32.23 13.47
CA PHE A 496 -14.61 -31.89 14.80
C PHE A 496 -13.96 -32.72 15.91
N GLY A 497 -13.43 -32.03 16.92
CA GLY A 497 -12.67 -32.58 18.04
C GLY A 497 -11.17 -32.74 17.78
N SER A 498 -10.65 -32.33 16.62
CA SER A 498 -9.20 -32.31 16.36
C SER A 498 -8.54 -31.07 16.96
N THR A 499 -7.25 -31.18 17.27
CA THR A 499 -6.41 -30.08 17.79
C THR A 499 -5.09 -30.02 17.04
N SER A 500 -4.39 -28.88 17.04
CA SER A 500 -3.11 -28.69 16.34
C SER A 500 -2.03 -29.74 16.64
N ASP A 501 -2.16 -30.43 17.78
CA ASP A 501 -1.27 -31.50 18.23
C ASP A 501 -1.67 -32.91 17.71
N THR A 502 -2.78 -33.02 17.00
CA THR A 502 -3.30 -34.27 16.41
C THR A 502 -3.07 -34.28 14.89
N GLY A 503 -2.64 -35.42 14.34
CA GLY A 503 -2.37 -35.57 12.91
C GLY A 503 -3.58 -35.45 11.98
N SER A 504 -4.80 -35.31 12.53
CA SER A 504 -6.06 -35.12 11.80
C SER A 504 -6.54 -33.66 11.77
N PHE A 505 -5.78 -32.74 12.37
CA PHE A 505 -6.11 -31.32 12.40
C PHE A 505 -5.91 -30.69 11.02
N ASP A 506 -6.90 -29.90 10.62
CA ASP A 506 -6.87 -29.11 9.40
C ASP A 506 -7.40 -27.73 9.76
N GLU A 507 -6.52 -26.73 9.64
CA GLU A 507 -6.77 -25.35 10.06
C GLU A 507 -7.97 -24.73 9.32
N ARG A 508 -8.39 -25.27 8.17
CA ARG A 508 -9.56 -24.75 7.46
C ARG A 508 -10.84 -24.86 8.30
N TYR A 509 -10.93 -25.83 9.20
CA TYR A 509 -12.13 -26.08 10.01
C TYR A 509 -12.07 -25.44 11.41
N ASP A 510 -10.92 -24.89 11.79
CA ASP A 510 -10.70 -24.10 13.02
C ASP A 510 -11.13 -22.65 12.74
N LEU A 511 -12.44 -22.43 12.66
CA LEU A 511 -13.07 -21.18 12.25
C LEU A 511 -12.78 -20.02 13.19
N ASP A 512 -12.50 -20.28 14.47
CA ASP A 512 -12.18 -19.24 15.45
C ASP A 512 -10.66 -19.05 15.66
N GLY A 513 -9.85 -19.97 15.15
CA GLY A 513 -8.40 -19.86 15.14
C GLY A 513 -7.71 -20.22 16.45
N ASP A 514 -8.41 -20.88 17.38
CA ASP A 514 -7.89 -21.28 18.69
C ASP A 514 -6.94 -22.50 18.64
N GLY A 515 -6.77 -23.11 17.47
CA GLY A 515 -5.94 -24.28 17.27
C GLY A 515 -6.65 -25.59 17.59
N SER A 516 -7.97 -25.57 17.73
CA SER A 516 -8.85 -26.71 17.85
C SER A 516 -10.06 -26.57 16.94
N VAL A 517 -10.65 -27.69 16.52
CA VAL A 517 -11.94 -27.70 15.81
C VAL A 517 -12.99 -28.12 16.82
N GLY A 518 -13.48 -27.16 17.58
CA GLY A 518 -14.31 -27.34 18.75
C GLY A 518 -15.71 -26.77 18.63
N PHE A 519 -16.38 -26.68 19.77
CA PHE A 519 -17.75 -26.20 19.84
C PHE A 519 -17.90 -24.73 19.40
N ALA A 520 -16.87 -23.91 19.63
CA ALA A 520 -16.87 -22.52 19.20
C ALA A 520 -16.87 -22.41 17.66
N ASP A 521 -16.10 -23.25 16.96
CA ASP A 521 -16.14 -23.37 15.51
C ASP A 521 -17.49 -23.87 14.99
N PHE A 522 -18.12 -24.81 15.69
CA PHE A 522 -19.45 -25.27 15.31
C PHE A 522 -20.48 -24.15 15.41
N ILE A 523 -20.39 -23.27 16.42
CA ILE A 523 -21.26 -22.10 16.53
C ILE A 523 -21.00 -21.11 15.39
N ALA A 524 -19.74 -20.90 15.00
CA ALA A 524 -19.37 -20.07 13.85
C ALA A 524 -19.90 -20.65 12.54
N PHE A 525 -19.77 -21.96 12.33
CA PHE A 525 -20.30 -22.69 11.19
C PHE A 525 -21.83 -22.58 11.11
N ALA A 526 -22.53 -22.85 12.23
CA ALA A 526 -23.99 -22.80 12.29
C ALA A 526 -24.55 -21.40 12.03
N ALA A 527 -23.82 -20.35 12.39
CA ALA A 527 -24.20 -18.96 12.09
C ALA A 527 -24.08 -18.64 10.58
N ALA A 528 -23.24 -19.36 9.84
CA ALA A 528 -23.06 -19.22 8.40
C ALA A 528 -23.93 -20.20 7.58
N PHE A 529 -24.54 -21.20 8.21
CA PHE A 529 -25.27 -22.27 7.53
C PHE A 529 -26.54 -21.76 6.82
N GLY A 530 -26.62 -22.01 5.51
CA GLY A 530 -27.71 -21.55 4.65
C GLY A 530 -27.65 -20.07 4.24
N ALA A 531 -26.49 -19.43 4.43
CA ALA A 531 -26.20 -18.06 3.97
C ALA A 531 -25.92 -17.96 2.47
#